data_AF-A0AAV9JAE7-F1
#
_entry.id   AF-A0AAV9JAE7-F1
#
_cell.length_a   1.000
_cell.length_b   1.000
_cell.length_c   1.000
_cell.angle_alpha   90.00
_cell.angle_beta   90.00
_cell.angle_gamma   90.00
#
_symmetry.space_group_name_H-M   'P 1'
#
loop_
_entity.id
_entity.type
_entity.pdbx_description
1 polymer ?
#
loop_
_entity_poly.entity_id
_entity_poly.type
_entity_poly.pdbx_seq_one_letter_code
_entity_poly.pdbx_strand_id
1 'polypeptide(L)'
;MAENGTLSACASGTTCNETLTVFDAQSTIAGLLAGQPDFPNLFARLEAALSGDGADFAASGPFTIDEVWALPLECADNRVYDSSYAGYQELIQAMEEVDTHHIHQSDWLAIFLSCAAWPYSTPPTQPLELTAPMLLVTADFDVSAATEKTTFAWSTQTPHSALVVRHGDDHVSFDLPRQASTNYTKQFLRSGVLPGAIDGTFVTMYEPGMQREAVPDPYCVPTGFVAGDVDSA
;
A
#
# COMPACT_ATOMS: atom_id res chain seq x y z
N MET A 1 20.57 -30.07 -2.13
CA MET A 1 21.47 -28.93 -2.41
C MET A 1 22.39 -29.33 -3.54
N ALA A 2 22.37 -28.62 -4.67
CA ALA A 2 23.42 -28.76 -5.68
C ALA A 2 24.75 -28.31 -5.05
N GLU A 3 25.82 -29.07 -5.25
CA GLU A 3 27.11 -28.94 -4.56
C GLU A 3 27.84 -27.59 -4.74
N ASN A 4 27.27 -26.62 -5.49
CA ASN A 4 27.87 -25.32 -5.79
C ASN A 4 27.00 -24.09 -5.47
N GLY A 5 25.86 -24.24 -4.79
CA GLY A 5 25.09 -23.07 -4.30
C GLY A 5 24.47 -22.17 -5.37
N THR A 6 24.46 -22.56 -6.65
CA THR A 6 23.79 -21.83 -7.72
C THR A 6 22.41 -22.43 -7.99
N LEU A 7 21.36 -21.63 -7.80
CA LEU A 7 19.98 -21.98 -8.13
C LEU A 7 19.74 -21.75 -9.63
N SER A 8 19.10 -22.70 -10.31
CA SER A 8 18.78 -22.56 -11.73
C SER A 8 17.65 -21.55 -11.91
N ALA A 9 17.80 -20.64 -12.88
CA ALA A 9 16.76 -19.68 -13.25
C ALA A 9 15.59 -20.29 -14.03
N CYS A 10 15.58 -21.62 -14.26
CA CYS A 10 14.58 -22.29 -15.09
C CYS A 10 13.88 -23.42 -14.34
N ALA A 11 12.70 -23.78 -14.86
CA ALA A 11 11.92 -24.90 -14.37
C ALA A 11 12.67 -26.24 -14.47
N SER A 12 12.36 -27.15 -13.54
CA SER A 12 12.93 -28.50 -13.52
C SER A 12 12.82 -29.23 -14.87
N GLY A 13 13.93 -29.77 -15.38
CA GLY A 13 13.99 -30.53 -16.63
C GLY A 13 14.35 -29.73 -17.89
N THR A 14 14.56 -28.42 -17.75
CA THR A 14 15.05 -27.55 -18.84
C THR A 14 16.57 -27.41 -18.78
N THR A 15 17.27 -27.46 -19.92
CA THR A 15 18.72 -27.18 -19.94
C THR A 15 18.93 -25.68 -19.75
N CYS A 16 19.32 -25.27 -18.54
CA CYS A 16 19.42 -23.87 -18.15
C CYS A 16 20.88 -23.52 -17.80
N ASN A 17 21.46 -22.55 -18.52
CA ASN A 17 22.78 -22.01 -18.21
C ASN A 17 22.71 -20.73 -17.37
N GLU A 18 21.50 -20.22 -17.12
CA GLU A 18 21.27 -19.01 -16.32
C GLU A 18 21.20 -19.37 -14.83
N THR A 19 22.06 -18.73 -14.06
CA THR A 19 22.11 -18.83 -12.61
C THR A 19 21.46 -17.62 -12.00
N LEU A 20 20.62 -17.82 -10.98
CA LEU A 20 20.10 -16.73 -10.18
C LEU A 20 21.20 -16.06 -9.38
N THR A 21 21.20 -14.73 -9.38
CA THR A 21 22.02 -13.97 -8.45
C THR A 21 21.34 -13.91 -7.08
N VAL A 22 22.12 -13.61 -6.04
CA VAL A 22 21.57 -13.33 -4.70
C VAL A 22 20.60 -12.15 -4.75
N PHE A 23 20.86 -11.17 -5.62
CA PHE A 23 20.01 -9.99 -5.79
C PHE A 23 18.63 -10.36 -6.38
N ASP A 24 18.57 -11.27 -7.35
CA ASP A 24 17.29 -11.71 -7.95
C ASP A 24 16.41 -12.39 -6.91
N ALA A 25 17.00 -13.26 -6.09
CA ALA A 25 16.31 -13.90 -4.98
C ALA A 25 15.84 -12.88 -3.93
N GLN A 26 16.73 -11.97 -3.50
CA GLN A 26 16.39 -10.96 -2.49
C GLN A 26 15.33 -9.97 -2.96
N SER A 27 15.42 -9.49 -4.20
CA SER A 27 14.44 -8.55 -4.77
C SER A 27 13.06 -9.18 -4.94
N THR A 28 13.00 -10.44 -5.41
CA THR A 28 11.73 -11.17 -5.50
C THR A 28 11.13 -11.43 -4.12
N ILE A 29 11.93 -11.86 -3.13
CA ILE A 29 11.45 -12.05 -1.75
C ILE A 29 10.95 -10.72 -1.17
N ALA A 30 11.71 -9.64 -1.36
CA ALA A 30 11.31 -8.31 -0.91
C ALA A 30 9.97 -7.89 -1.54
N GLY A 31 9.78 -8.13 -2.85
CA GLY A 31 8.51 -7.86 -3.54
C GLY A 31 7.34 -8.71 -3.03
N LEU A 32 7.56 -10.01 -2.75
CA LEU A 32 6.53 -10.90 -2.18
C LEU A 32 6.18 -10.56 -0.72
N LEU A 33 7.07 -9.85 -0.03
CA LEU A 33 6.84 -9.36 1.33
C LEU A 33 6.34 -7.91 1.35
N ALA A 34 6.33 -7.22 0.22
CA ALA A 34 5.84 -5.85 0.11
C ALA A 34 4.31 -5.83 0.06
N GLY A 35 3.71 -4.82 0.66
CA GLY A 35 2.25 -4.69 0.73
C GLY A 35 1.60 -5.79 1.56
N GLN A 36 0.98 -6.76 0.90
CA GLN A 36 0.16 -7.81 1.50
C GLN A 36 0.76 -9.19 1.19
N PRO A 37 1.59 -9.75 2.09
CA PRO A 37 2.30 -10.98 1.80
C PRO A 37 1.36 -12.19 1.69
N ASP A 38 1.30 -12.79 0.50
CA ASP A 38 0.73 -14.13 0.30
C ASP A 38 1.76 -15.18 0.77
N PHE A 39 1.76 -15.45 2.08
CA PHE A 39 2.68 -16.42 2.68
C PHE A 39 2.57 -17.83 2.08
N PRO A 40 1.37 -18.40 1.82
CA PRO A 40 1.26 -19.65 1.09
C PRO A 40 2.00 -19.65 -0.26
N ASN A 41 1.85 -18.58 -1.06
CA ASN A 41 2.56 -18.43 -2.33
C ASN A 41 4.08 -18.31 -2.14
N LEU A 42 4.52 -17.48 -1.19
CA LEU A 42 5.94 -17.34 -0.85
C LEU A 42 6.55 -18.68 -0.44
N PHE A 43 5.87 -19.45 0.42
CA PHE A 43 6.35 -20.77 0.85
C PHE A 43 6.39 -21.78 -0.29
N ALA A 44 5.39 -21.78 -1.18
CA ALA A 44 5.40 -22.65 -2.36
C ALA A 44 6.59 -22.35 -3.29
N ARG A 45 6.92 -21.07 -3.52
CA ARG A 45 8.09 -20.66 -4.31
C ARG A 45 9.40 -21.04 -3.63
N LEU A 46 9.51 -20.84 -2.32
CA LEU A 46 10.69 -21.24 -1.54
C LEU A 46 10.88 -22.77 -1.58
N GLU A 47 9.81 -23.55 -1.48
CA GLU A 47 9.87 -25.01 -1.60
C GLU A 47 10.34 -25.44 -3.00
N ALA A 48 9.81 -24.82 -4.06
CA ALA A 48 10.26 -25.03 -5.43
C ALA A 48 11.76 -24.74 -5.58
N ALA A 49 12.23 -23.59 -5.07
CA ALA A 49 13.64 -23.22 -5.09
C ALA A 49 14.52 -24.22 -4.32
N LEU A 50 14.08 -24.68 -3.15
CA LEU A 50 14.81 -25.69 -2.37
C LEU A 50 14.89 -27.05 -3.09
N SER A 51 13.92 -27.35 -3.96
CA SER A 51 13.92 -28.52 -4.84
C SER A 51 14.78 -28.36 -6.11
N GLY A 52 15.32 -27.16 -6.34
CA GLY A 52 16.19 -26.82 -7.47
C GLY A 52 15.52 -26.04 -8.59
N ASP A 53 14.24 -25.68 -8.43
CA ASP A 53 13.46 -24.88 -9.39
C ASP A 53 13.38 -23.41 -8.93
N GLY A 54 14.24 -22.56 -9.50
CA GLY A 54 14.28 -21.15 -9.18
C GLY A 54 13.52 -20.25 -10.15
N ALA A 55 12.71 -20.80 -11.06
CA ALA A 55 12.08 -20.02 -12.14
C ALA A 55 11.32 -18.78 -11.62
N ASP A 56 10.64 -18.92 -10.48
CA ASP A 56 9.86 -17.83 -9.88
C ASP A 56 10.70 -16.68 -9.31
N PHE A 57 12.01 -16.89 -9.09
CA PHE A 57 12.97 -15.87 -8.67
C PHE A 57 13.74 -15.27 -9.85
N ALA A 58 13.61 -15.85 -11.06
CA ALA A 58 14.28 -15.37 -12.26
C ALA A 58 13.46 -14.31 -13.02
N ALA A 59 12.21 -14.13 -12.63
CA ALA A 59 11.26 -13.28 -13.32
C ALA A 59 11.55 -11.79 -13.08
N SER A 60 12.46 -11.22 -13.85
CA SER A 60 12.33 -9.82 -14.25
C SER A 60 11.37 -9.77 -15.44
N GLY A 61 10.07 -9.70 -15.15
CA GLY A 61 9.08 -9.38 -16.17
C GLY A 61 9.43 -8.03 -16.83
N PRO A 62 9.06 -7.80 -18.10
CA PRO A 62 9.16 -6.45 -18.66
C PRO A 62 8.35 -5.51 -17.77
N PHE A 63 8.94 -4.35 -17.41
CA PHE A 63 8.23 -3.36 -16.62
C PHE A 63 6.89 -3.02 -17.27
N THR A 64 5.83 -3.00 -16.47
CA THR A 64 4.53 -2.52 -16.91
C THR A 64 4.60 -1.02 -17.20
N ILE A 65 3.65 -0.50 -17.98
CA ILE A 65 3.58 0.95 -18.20
C ILE A 65 3.41 1.71 -16.88
N ASP A 66 2.67 1.14 -15.92
CA ASP A 66 2.52 1.72 -14.58
C ASP A 66 3.86 1.80 -13.85
N GLU A 67 4.65 0.73 -13.86
CA GLU A 67 5.97 0.72 -13.21
C GLU A 67 6.94 1.75 -13.82
N VAL A 68 6.81 2.04 -15.12
CA VAL A 68 7.64 3.04 -15.80
C VAL A 68 7.18 4.47 -15.52
N TRP A 69 5.87 4.72 -15.39
CA TRP A 69 5.32 6.08 -15.30
C TRP A 69 4.96 6.54 -13.89
N ALA A 70 4.59 5.62 -12.99
CA ALA A 70 4.14 5.96 -11.64
C ALA A 70 5.20 6.76 -10.88
N LEU A 71 6.46 6.31 -10.90
CA LEU A 71 7.52 6.98 -10.18
C LEU A 71 7.87 8.37 -10.75
N PRO A 72 8.04 8.56 -12.07
CA PRO A 72 8.13 9.90 -12.66
C PRO A 72 6.99 10.86 -12.29
N LEU A 73 5.75 10.38 -12.29
CA LEU A 73 4.58 11.20 -11.92
C LEU A 73 4.61 11.55 -10.44
N GLU A 74 4.83 10.56 -9.57
CA GLU A 74 4.93 10.77 -8.12
C GLU A 74 6.02 11.80 -7.78
N CYS A 75 7.19 11.71 -8.41
CA CYS A 75 8.28 12.65 -8.20
C CYS A 75 8.04 14.02 -8.86
N ALA A 76 7.21 14.10 -9.90
CA ALA A 76 6.79 15.37 -10.49
C ALA A 76 5.77 16.10 -9.60
N ASP A 77 4.94 15.36 -8.86
CA ASP A 77 3.89 15.91 -8.01
C ASP A 77 4.37 16.20 -6.57
N ASN A 78 5.30 15.40 -6.04
CA ASN A 78 5.74 15.50 -4.64
C ASN A 78 7.12 16.13 -4.50
N ARG A 79 7.17 17.23 -3.75
CA ARG A 79 8.42 17.91 -3.46
C ARG A 79 9.22 17.21 -2.36
N VAL A 80 10.44 16.80 -2.66
CA VAL A 80 11.45 16.46 -1.66
C VAL A 80 12.14 17.75 -1.19
N TYR A 81 11.92 18.14 0.07
CA TYR A 81 12.44 19.40 0.62
C TYR A 81 13.93 19.33 0.97
N ASP A 82 14.39 18.19 1.50
CA ASP A 82 15.79 17.91 1.80
C ASP A 82 16.19 16.58 1.15
N SER A 83 16.93 16.66 0.03
CA SER A 83 17.40 15.49 -0.71
C SER A 83 18.79 15.01 -0.25
N SER A 84 19.29 15.51 0.88
CA SER A 84 20.58 15.08 1.43
C SER A 84 20.46 13.76 2.18
N TYR A 85 21.60 13.10 2.41
CA TYR A 85 21.64 11.91 3.27
C TYR A 85 21.21 12.23 4.71
N ALA A 86 21.49 13.45 5.21
CA ALA A 86 21.04 13.87 6.54
C ALA A 86 19.51 13.95 6.60
N GLY A 87 18.87 14.59 5.61
CA GLY A 87 17.41 14.64 5.49
C GLY A 87 16.78 13.23 5.38
N TYR A 88 17.43 12.31 4.67
CA TYR A 88 17.00 10.91 4.62
C TYR A 88 17.08 10.21 5.99
N GLN A 89 18.15 10.43 6.76
CA GLN A 89 18.29 9.88 8.11
C GLN A 89 17.25 10.46 9.08
N GLU A 90 16.98 11.77 8.98
CA GLU A 90 15.92 12.43 9.75
C GLU A 90 14.54 11.85 9.43
N LEU A 91 14.25 11.58 8.15
CA LEU A 91 13.01 10.93 7.73
C LEU A 91 12.87 9.52 8.33
N ILE A 92 13.92 8.70 8.27
CA ILE A 92 13.91 7.36 8.89
C ILE A 92 13.62 7.46 10.39
N GLN A 93 14.31 8.36 11.10
CA GLN A 93 14.10 8.53 12.53
C GLN A 93 12.65 8.95 12.84
N ALA A 94 12.11 9.90 12.08
CA ALA A 94 10.72 10.34 12.25
C ALA A 94 9.71 9.20 12.00
N MET A 95 9.97 8.33 11.03
CA MET A 95 9.15 7.14 10.78
C MET A 95 9.23 6.14 11.93
N GLU A 96 10.43 5.86 12.45
CA GLU A 96 10.62 4.97 13.60
C GLU A 96 9.92 5.48 14.87
N GLU A 97 9.88 6.80 15.07
CA GLU A 97 9.21 7.42 16.22
C GLU A 97 7.68 7.22 16.22
N VAL A 98 7.06 7.06 15.05
CA VAL A 98 5.61 6.85 14.90
C VAL A 98 5.23 5.39 14.65
N ASP A 99 6.19 4.53 14.33
CA ASP A 99 5.98 3.09 14.14
C ASP A 99 5.96 2.34 15.48
N THR A 100 4.86 2.49 16.21
CA THR A 100 4.65 1.89 17.54
C THR A 100 4.68 0.36 17.54
N HIS A 101 4.54 -0.26 16.37
CA HIS A 101 4.49 -1.71 16.20
C HIS A 101 5.71 -2.29 15.50
N HIS A 102 6.70 -1.46 15.17
CA HIS A 102 7.94 -1.86 14.49
C HIS A 102 7.68 -2.67 13.22
N ILE A 103 6.71 -2.23 12.41
CA ILE A 103 6.35 -2.85 11.12
C ILE A 103 7.39 -2.50 10.04
N HIS A 104 8.05 -1.34 10.15
CA HIS A 104 9.13 -0.89 9.27
C HIS A 104 8.78 -0.88 7.77
N GLN A 105 7.65 -0.27 7.39
CA GLN A 105 7.29 -0.13 5.98
C GLN A 105 8.31 0.73 5.22
N SER A 106 8.93 0.17 4.18
CA SER A 106 10.07 0.80 3.48
C SER A 106 9.77 1.35 2.08
N ASP A 107 8.60 1.07 1.51
CA ASP A 107 8.26 1.47 0.13
C ASP A 107 8.30 3.00 -0.06
N TRP A 108 7.80 3.75 0.93
CA TRP A 108 7.86 5.21 0.91
C TRP A 108 9.29 5.76 0.95
N LEU A 109 10.22 5.07 1.63
CA LEU A 109 11.63 5.44 1.65
C LEU A 109 12.27 5.23 0.27
N ALA A 110 11.90 4.16 -0.44
CA ALA A 110 12.37 3.91 -1.81
C ALA A 110 11.86 4.99 -2.79
N ILE A 111 10.59 5.39 -2.66
CA ILE A 111 10.02 6.50 -3.43
C ILE A 111 10.75 7.81 -3.11
N PHE A 112 10.96 8.11 -1.83
CA PHE A 112 11.69 9.32 -1.42
C PHE A 112 13.11 9.36 -2.00
N LEU A 113 13.87 8.27 -1.91
CA LEU A 113 15.22 8.18 -2.48
C LEU A 113 15.22 8.42 -3.99
N SER A 114 14.23 7.86 -4.68
CA SER A 114 14.08 8.05 -6.13
C SER A 114 13.73 9.49 -6.47
N CYS A 115 12.79 10.11 -5.76
CA CYS A 115 12.37 11.48 -5.98
C CYS A 115 13.39 12.52 -5.51
N ALA A 116 14.27 12.17 -4.57
CA ALA A 116 15.41 12.99 -4.18
C ALA A 116 16.40 13.22 -5.34
N ALA A 117 16.43 12.30 -6.32
CA ALA A 117 17.22 12.42 -7.54
C ALA A 117 16.44 13.04 -8.72
N TRP A 118 15.19 13.45 -8.52
CA TRP A 118 14.34 14.00 -9.57
C TRP A 118 14.88 15.35 -10.08
N PRO A 119 15.18 15.50 -11.39
CA PRO A 119 15.90 16.66 -11.89
C PRO A 119 15.01 17.86 -12.23
N TYR A 120 13.68 17.70 -12.14
CA TYR A 120 12.71 18.72 -12.51
C TYR A 120 12.08 19.37 -11.29
N SER A 121 11.66 20.63 -11.43
CA SER A 121 10.91 21.32 -10.39
C SER A 121 9.53 20.72 -10.21
N THR A 122 9.09 20.57 -8.96
CA THR A 122 7.72 20.20 -8.61
C THR A 122 6.86 21.45 -8.39
N PRO A 123 5.55 21.38 -8.65
CA PRO A 123 4.65 22.47 -8.33
C PRO A 123 4.58 22.67 -6.80
N PRO A 124 4.28 23.89 -6.33
CA PRO A 124 4.04 24.12 -4.92
C PRO A 124 2.74 23.43 -4.48
N THR A 125 2.75 22.77 -3.32
CA THR A 125 1.54 22.22 -2.71
C THR A 125 0.59 23.35 -2.34
N GLN A 126 -0.66 23.25 -2.81
CA GLN A 126 -1.73 24.18 -2.46
C GLN A 126 -2.93 23.37 -1.94
N PRO A 127 -3.44 23.64 -0.73
CA PRO A 127 -4.69 23.06 -0.28
C PRO A 127 -5.81 23.43 -1.26
N LEU A 128 -6.57 22.42 -1.69
CA LEU A 128 -7.73 22.62 -2.54
C LEU A 128 -9.00 22.42 -1.72
N GLU A 129 -9.67 23.51 -1.34
CA GLU A 129 -10.99 23.41 -0.72
C GLU A 129 -12.02 23.04 -1.78
N LEU A 130 -12.70 21.91 -1.58
CA LEU A 130 -13.76 21.43 -2.46
C LEU A 130 -15.12 21.67 -1.80
N THR A 131 -16.03 22.26 -2.56
CA THR A 131 -17.40 22.58 -2.10
C THR A 131 -18.41 21.48 -2.43
N ALA A 132 -18.08 20.58 -3.35
CA ALA A 132 -18.94 19.46 -3.69
C ALA A 132 -18.97 18.44 -2.54
N PRO A 133 -20.15 17.90 -2.16
CA PRO A 133 -20.22 16.79 -1.22
C PRO A 133 -19.48 15.57 -1.78
N MET A 134 -18.57 15.01 -0.98
CA MET A 134 -17.85 13.79 -1.32
C MET A 134 -18.08 12.72 -0.27
N LEU A 135 -17.91 11.47 -0.67
CA LEU A 135 -17.74 10.34 0.24
C LEU A 135 -16.28 9.92 0.17
N LEU A 136 -15.52 10.19 1.21
CA LEU A 136 -14.13 9.74 1.31
C LEU A 136 -14.13 8.37 1.98
N VAL A 137 -13.38 7.43 1.43
CA VAL A 137 -13.28 6.06 1.95
C VAL A 137 -11.82 5.78 2.26
N THR A 138 -11.56 5.18 3.42
CA THR A 138 -10.24 4.78 3.88
C THR A 138 -10.34 3.49 4.70
N ALA A 139 -9.24 2.79 4.93
CA ALA A 139 -9.17 1.69 5.88
C ALA A 139 -8.35 2.11 7.10
N ASP A 140 -8.44 1.38 8.22
CA ASP A 140 -7.57 1.64 9.37
C ASP A 140 -6.11 1.38 9.02
N PHE A 141 -5.83 0.28 8.33
CA PHE A 141 -4.48 -0.13 7.94
C PHE A 141 -4.36 -0.27 6.42
N ASP A 142 -4.43 0.84 5.68
CA ASP A 142 -4.10 0.85 4.25
C ASP A 142 -2.60 1.15 4.08
N VAL A 143 -1.82 0.09 3.83
CA VAL A 143 -0.35 0.18 3.66
C VAL A 143 0.07 1.08 2.49
N SER A 144 -0.77 1.19 1.45
CA SER A 144 -0.48 1.95 0.24
C SER A 144 -1.00 3.38 0.30
N ALA A 145 -2.00 3.66 1.15
CA ALA A 145 -2.63 4.96 1.30
C ALA A 145 -3.05 5.21 2.75
N ALA A 146 -2.05 5.56 3.59
CA ALA A 146 -2.23 5.82 5.02
C ALA A 146 -3.50 6.63 5.34
N THR A 147 -4.25 6.14 6.31
CA THR A 147 -5.61 6.57 6.62
C THR A 147 -5.71 8.03 7.07
N GLU A 148 -4.61 8.54 7.61
CA GLU A 148 -4.41 9.92 8.01
C GLU A 148 -4.45 10.87 6.81
N LYS A 149 -3.99 10.45 5.62
CA LYS A 149 -4.04 11.28 4.40
C LYS A 149 -5.49 11.59 4.01
N THR A 150 -6.34 10.56 3.99
CA THR A 150 -7.77 10.72 3.72
C THR A 150 -8.47 11.52 4.82
N THR A 151 -8.10 11.30 6.08
CA THR A 151 -8.64 12.03 7.23
C THR A 151 -8.27 13.52 7.19
N PHE A 152 -7.04 13.84 6.77
CA PHE A 152 -6.59 15.20 6.57
C PHE A 152 -7.37 15.88 5.44
N ALA A 153 -7.53 15.24 4.28
CA ALA A 153 -8.32 15.77 3.18
C ALA A 153 -9.80 15.96 3.56
N TRP A 154 -10.37 15.01 4.32
CA TRP A 154 -11.72 15.13 4.85
C TRP A 154 -11.88 16.36 5.76
N SER A 155 -11.02 16.49 6.77
CA SER A 155 -11.15 17.53 7.80
C SER A 155 -10.75 18.93 7.33
N THR A 156 -9.81 19.04 6.39
CA THR A 156 -9.23 20.35 6.00
C THR A 156 -9.63 20.83 4.61
N GLN A 157 -9.92 19.92 3.68
CA GLN A 157 -10.17 20.25 2.27
C GLN A 157 -11.62 20.02 1.87
N THR A 158 -12.34 19.14 2.57
CA THR A 158 -13.69 18.73 2.22
C THR A 158 -14.63 18.66 3.45
N PRO A 159 -14.74 19.72 4.27
CA PRO A 159 -15.44 19.69 5.56
C PRO A 159 -16.96 19.42 5.45
N HIS A 160 -17.52 19.45 4.25
CA HIS A 160 -18.92 19.14 3.94
C HIS A 160 -19.14 17.69 3.49
N SER A 161 -18.10 16.87 3.53
CA SER A 161 -18.09 15.48 3.08
C SER A 161 -18.23 14.50 4.23
N ALA A 162 -18.62 13.26 3.92
CA ALA A 162 -18.61 12.17 4.88
C ALA A 162 -17.32 11.35 4.73
N LEU A 163 -16.88 10.73 5.83
CA LEU A 163 -15.76 9.79 5.86
C LEU A 163 -16.26 8.41 6.22
N VAL A 164 -15.88 7.40 5.44
CA VAL A 164 -16.08 5.98 5.73
C VAL A 164 -14.72 5.39 6.05
N VAL A 165 -14.57 4.86 7.26
CA VAL A 165 -13.39 4.11 7.70
C VAL A 165 -13.77 2.63 7.71
N ARG A 166 -13.11 1.83 6.88
CA ARG A 166 -13.17 0.37 6.91
C ARG A 166 -12.25 -0.15 8.02
N HIS A 167 -12.78 -0.99 8.90
CA HIS A 167 -12.00 -1.62 9.95
C HIS A 167 -11.30 -2.87 9.42
N GLY A 168 -9.99 -2.93 9.59
CA GLY A 168 -9.14 -3.98 9.03
C GLY A 168 -8.02 -3.41 8.16
N ASP A 169 -7.37 -4.32 7.44
CA ASP A 169 -6.25 -4.07 6.54
C ASP A 169 -6.74 -3.84 5.10
N ASP A 170 -5.78 -3.67 4.19
CA ASP A 170 -5.91 -3.63 2.74
C ASP A 170 -6.23 -2.26 2.16
N HIS A 171 -5.93 -2.13 0.88
CA HIS A 171 -6.23 -0.97 0.08
C HIS A 171 -7.72 -0.85 -0.22
N VAL A 172 -8.24 0.38 -0.20
CA VAL A 172 -9.68 0.64 -0.32
C VAL A 172 -10.19 0.86 -1.75
N SER A 173 -9.31 0.86 -2.75
CA SER A 173 -9.75 1.04 -4.14
C SER A 173 -10.42 -0.20 -4.75
N PHE A 174 -10.32 -1.36 -4.10
CA PHE A 174 -10.98 -2.59 -4.54
C PHE A 174 -12.45 -2.61 -4.12
N ASP A 175 -13.34 -2.57 -5.12
CA ASP A 175 -14.77 -2.62 -4.92
C ASP A 175 -15.24 -4.06 -4.58
N LEU A 176 -15.09 -4.48 -3.33
CA LEU A 176 -15.49 -5.82 -2.91
C LEU A 176 -17.01 -5.91 -2.75
N PRO A 177 -17.72 -6.79 -3.50
CA PRO A 177 -19.18 -6.76 -3.59
C PRO A 177 -19.94 -6.90 -2.26
N ARG A 178 -19.31 -7.49 -1.24
CA ARG A 178 -19.93 -7.76 0.07
C ARG A 178 -19.46 -6.81 1.18
N GLN A 179 -18.55 -5.88 0.90
CA GLN A 179 -18.08 -4.93 1.91
C GLN A 179 -19.11 -3.84 2.15
N ALA A 180 -19.22 -3.44 3.42
CA ALA A 180 -20.15 -2.39 3.85
C ALA A 180 -19.81 -1.04 3.19
N SER A 181 -18.52 -0.69 3.13
CA SER A 181 -18.01 0.52 2.46
C SER A 181 -18.47 0.61 1.00
N THR A 182 -18.28 -0.45 0.21
CA THR A 182 -18.75 -0.53 -1.18
C THR A 182 -20.27 -0.32 -1.31
N ASN A 183 -21.08 -0.84 -0.38
CA ASN A 183 -22.52 -0.60 -0.41
C ASN A 183 -22.85 0.87 -0.16
N TYR A 184 -22.19 1.53 0.80
CA TYR A 184 -22.37 2.96 1.05
C TYR A 184 -21.90 3.82 -0.12
N THR A 185 -20.77 3.49 -0.73
CA THR A 185 -20.29 4.14 -1.97
C THR A 185 -21.33 4.04 -3.08
N LYS A 186 -21.87 2.84 -3.34
CA LYS A 186 -22.92 2.64 -4.35
C LYS A 186 -24.21 3.41 -4.02
N GLN A 187 -24.58 3.50 -2.75
CA GLN A 187 -25.75 4.26 -2.34
C GLN A 187 -25.55 5.76 -2.57
N PHE A 188 -24.41 6.31 -2.17
CA PHE A 188 -24.05 7.70 -2.41
C PHE A 188 -24.01 8.02 -3.91
N LEU A 189 -23.36 7.20 -4.73
CA LEU A 189 -23.31 7.39 -6.18
C LEU A 189 -24.71 7.38 -6.82
N ARG A 190 -25.63 6.57 -6.29
CA ARG A 190 -27.01 6.46 -6.81
C ARG A 190 -27.91 7.61 -6.36
N SER A 191 -27.76 8.09 -5.13
CA SER A 191 -28.69 9.06 -4.52
C SER A 191 -28.15 10.49 -4.45
N GLY A 192 -26.84 10.67 -4.47
CA GLY A 192 -26.16 11.91 -4.12
C GLY A 192 -26.25 12.28 -2.63
N VAL A 193 -26.79 11.39 -1.79
CA VAL A 193 -27.02 11.63 -0.36
C VAL A 193 -25.89 11.00 0.45
N LEU A 194 -25.21 11.81 1.26
CA LEU A 194 -24.18 11.34 2.19
C LEU A 194 -24.79 10.41 3.24
N PRO A 195 -24.08 9.33 3.65
CA PRO A 195 -24.53 8.49 4.73
C PRO A 195 -24.51 9.24 6.06
N GLY A 196 -25.39 8.82 6.98
CA GLY A 196 -25.34 9.28 8.35
C GLY A 196 -24.27 8.56 9.17
N ALA A 197 -24.06 9.02 10.40
CA ALA A 197 -23.04 8.49 11.29
C ALA A 197 -23.39 7.06 11.70
N ILE A 198 -22.40 6.18 11.64
CA ILE A 198 -22.52 4.77 12.06
C ILE A 198 -21.24 4.38 12.77
N ASP A 199 -21.38 3.70 13.91
CA ASP A 199 -20.30 2.98 14.57
C ASP A 199 -20.63 1.50 14.48
N GLY A 200 -19.88 0.77 13.65
CA GLY A 200 -20.18 -0.59 13.26
C GLY A 200 -18.92 -1.46 13.20
N THR A 201 -19.10 -2.78 13.31
CA THR A 201 -17.97 -3.71 13.43
C THR A 201 -16.98 -3.65 12.27
N PHE A 202 -17.45 -3.47 11.03
CA PHE A 202 -16.60 -3.48 9.83
C PHE A 202 -16.35 -2.10 9.24
N VAL A 203 -17.16 -1.11 9.61
CA VAL A 203 -17.01 0.27 9.16
C VAL A 203 -17.52 1.24 10.21
N THR A 204 -16.83 2.36 10.33
CA THR A 204 -17.33 3.57 11.00
C THR A 204 -17.55 4.66 9.96
N MET A 205 -18.69 5.34 10.03
CA MET A 205 -19.01 6.48 9.18
C MET A 205 -19.14 7.74 10.01
N TYR A 206 -18.48 8.78 9.52
CA TYR A 206 -18.48 10.11 10.12
C TYR A 206 -19.22 11.08 9.20
N GLU A 207 -20.19 11.77 9.75
CA GLU A 207 -20.90 12.86 9.08
C GLU A 207 -20.01 14.11 8.95
N PRO A 208 -20.36 15.05 8.04
CA PRO A 208 -19.68 16.34 7.94
C PRO A 208 -19.54 17.05 9.30
N GLY A 209 -18.33 17.52 9.60
CA GLY A 209 -18.02 18.24 10.83
C GLY A 209 -17.77 17.39 12.08
N MET A 210 -17.88 16.06 11.99
CA MET A 210 -17.42 15.17 13.06
C MET A 210 -15.88 15.15 13.15
N GLN A 211 -15.37 14.58 14.24
CA GLN A 211 -13.95 14.25 14.39
C GLN A 211 -13.79 12.73 14.35
N ARG A 212 -12.77 12.26 13.62
CA ARG A 212 -12.43 10.83 13.60
C ARG A 212 -11.86 10.41 14.95
N GLU A 213 -12.23 9.22 15.41
CA GLU A 213 -11.56 8.58 16.55
C GLU A 213 -10.13 8.15 16.19
N ALA A 214 -9.37 7.74 17.20
CA ALA A 214 -8.02 7.21 16.98
C ALA A 214 -8.08 5.90 16.17
N VAL A 215 -7.02 5.63 15.40
CA VAL A 215 -6.86 4.32 14.74
C VAL A 215 -6.80 3.25 15.84
N PRO A 216 -7.62 2.19 15.75
CA PRO A 216 -7.65 1.14 16.77
C PRO A 216 -6.35 0.33 16.79
N ASP A 217 -6.20 -0.53 17.81
CA ASP A 217 -5.12 -1.51 17.85
C ASP A 217 -5.29 -2.51 16.68
N PRO A 218 -4.24 -2.77 15.86
CA PRO A 218 -4.31 -3.69 14.72
C PRO A 218 -4.67 -5.13 15.10
N TYR A 219 -4.49 -5.53 16.36
CA TYR A 219 -4.87 -6.85 16.86
C TYR A 219 -6.33 -6.91 17.36
N CYS A 220 -7.05 -5.79 17.33
CA CYS A 220 -8.43 -5.66 17.81
C CYS A 220 -9.45 -5.38 16.70
N VAL A 221 -9.03 -5.31 15.44
CA VAL A 221 -9.92 -5.10 14.28
C VAL A 221 -10.35 -6.43 13.65
N PRO A 222 -11.48 -6.48 12.93
CA PRO A 222 -11.85 -7.67 12.16
C PRO A 222 -10.84 -7.93 11.04
N THR A 223 -10.71 -9.21 10.66
CA THR A 223 -9.89 -9.68 9.54
C THR A 223 -10.72 -10.54 8.59
N GLY A 224 -10.13 -10.88 7.44
CA GLY A 224 -10.70 -11.67 6.36
C GLY A 224 -11.44 -10.83 5.32
N PHE A 225 -11.93 -11.50 4.28
CA PHE A 225 -12.56 -10.86 3.11
C PHE A 225 -13.68 -9.86 3.43
N VAL A 226 -14.45 -10.09 4.51
CA VAL A 226 -15.53 -9.17 4.92
C VAL A 226 -14.97 -7.87 5.53
N ALA A 227 -13.79 -7.93 6.13
CA ALA A 227 -13.10 -6.80 6.75
C ALA A 227 -12.29 -5.97 5.76
N GLY A 228 -11.74 -6.58 4.71
CA GLY A 228 -10.81 -5.85 3.86
C GLY A 228 -10.07 -6.74 2.89
N ASP A 229 -9.64 -7.87 3.41
CA ASP A 229 -8.52 -8.64 2.91
C ASP A 229 -8.84 -9.31 1.56
N VAL A 230 -8.24 -8.80 0.49
CA VAL A 230 -8.41 -9.30 -0.89
C VAL A 230 -7.54 -10.52 -1.17
N ASP A 231 -6.41 -10.64 -0.46
CA ASP A 231 -5.40 -11.69 -0.69
C ASP A 231 -5.44 -12.84 0.33
N SER A 232 -6.41 -12.85 1.26
CA SER A 232 -6.51 -13.84 2.34
C SER A 232 -7.55 -14.95 2.11
N ALA A 233 -7.81 -15.32 0.85
CA ALA A 233 -8.84 -16.30 0.47
C ALA A 233 -8.35 -17.76 0.50
#